data_AF-A0A843FW56-F1
#
_entry.id   AF-A0A843FW56-F1
#
_cell.length_a   1.000
_cell.length_b   1.000
_cell.length_c   1.000
_cell.angle_alpha   90.00
_cell.angle_beta   90.00
_cell.angle_gamma   90.00
#
_symmetry.space_group_name_H-M   'P 1'
#
loop_
_entity.id
_entity.type
_entity.pdbx_description
1 polymer ?
#
loop_
_entity_poly.entity_id
_entity_poly.type
_entity_poly.pdbx_seq_one_letter_code
_entity_poly.pdbx_strand_id
1 'polypeptide(L)'
;MTEAQNNAKNDEYIDSLKDEISYLKEILASKLFEEDNLINFTCREIETDYSLKFGVYKYKIKEYKIKIKKTKRTIELIKKMVNQQSSNQFNKEISDLEENQLKINKTKINKPKINMSEIESHIENEFKEEVLELETETAKVNILIEEHKNNLSKKQDFKELHSIYKDCIRKIHPDLLLEPTDYEENLFYSSKEAYEDRDLEELKSTQNLISRHKIENEPKTVEDFEKLRNKLEINIELEDKEISNIVNSKPYTQQKFLLDTKKVNNYREGLVTSLLEVEKEYIRINKELSELKKENNLSYKLDL
;
A
#
# COMPACT_ATOMS: atom_id res chain seq x y z
N MET A 1 63.97 -0.61 -12.96
CA MET A 1 63.20 0.42 -12.24
C MET A 1 63.31 0.09 -10.76
N THR A 2 63.81 1.02 -9.95
CA THR A 2 63.99 0.83 -8.50
C THR A 2 62.64 0.74 -7.80
N GLU A 3 62.55 0.04 -6.65
CA GLU A 3 61.33 -0.08 -5.84
C GLU A 3 60.67 1.28 -5.55
N ALA A 4 61.47 2.35 -5.44
CA ALA A 4 61.00 3.73 -5.30
C ALA A 4 60.20 4.26 -6.52
N GLN A 5 60.53 3.83 -7.75
CA GLN A 5 59.79 4.20 -8.97
C GLN A 5 58.47 3.42 -9.10
N ASN A 6 58.39 2.21 -8.55
CA ASN A 6 57.14 1.44 -8.52
C ASN A 6 56.19 1.93 -7.42
N ASN A 7 56.71 2.31 -6.24
CA ASN A 7 55.88 2.88 -5.17
C ASN A 7 55.31 4.25 -5.57
N ALA A 8 56.11 5.15 -6.15
CA ALA A 8 55.62 6.45 -6.60
C ALA A 8 54.52 6.34 -7.68
N LYS A 9 54.61 5.33 -8.56
CA LYS A 9 53.62 5.07 -9.61
C LYS A 9 52.33 4.44 -9.07
N ASN A 10 52.43 3.66 -7.99
CA ASN A 10 51.27 3.12 -7.28
C ASN A 10 50.56 4.21 -6.46
N ASP A 11 51.31 5.12 -5.83
CA ASP A 11 50.74 6.24 -5.08
C ASP A 11 49.97 7.20 -6.02
N GLU A 12 50.53 7.51 -7.19
CA GLU A 12 49.87 8.32 -8.23
C GLU A 12 48.57 7.66 -8.76
N TYR A 13 48.56 6.34 -8.92
CA TYR A 13 47.37 5.59 -9.32
C TYR A 13 46.29 5.55 -8.21
N ILE A 14 46.70 5.41 -6.95
CA ILE A 14 45.78 5.47 -5.81
C ILE A 14 45.11 6.85 -5.73
N ASP A 15 45.88 7.92 -5.95
CA ASP A 15 45.31 9.26 -5.93
C ASP A 15 44.32 9.48 -7.08
N SER A 16 44.60 8.97 -8.29
CA SER A 16 43.60 9.04 -9.37
C SER A 16 42.34 8.23 -9.08
N LEU A 17 42.48 7.06 -8.42
CA LEU A 17 41.33 6.25 -8.00
C LEU A 17 40.50 6.96 -6.90
N LYS A 18 41.15 7.66 -5.96
CA LYS A 18 40.44 8.46 -4.95
C LYS A 18 39.62 9.57 -5.60
N ASP A 19 40.17 10.26 -6.58
CA ASP A 19 39.46 11.32 -7.31
C ASP A 19 38.23 10.75 -8.05
N GLU A 20 38.41 9.63 -8.74
CA GLU A 20 37.32 8.93 -9.43
C GLU A 20 36.24 8.45 -8.47
N ILE A 21 36.62 7.82 -7.35
CA ILE A 21 35.68 7.37 -6.32
C ILE A 21 34.97 8.55 -5.67
N SER A 22 35.65 9.66 -5.41
CA SER A 22 35.02 10.86 -4.89
C SER A 22 33.97 11.41 -5.86
N TYR A 23 34.27 11.39 -7.17
CA TYR A 23 33.32 11.80 -8.20
C TYR A 23 32.11 10.87 -8.28
N LEU A 24 32.33 9.55 -8.29
CA LEU A 24 31.27 8.55 -8.31
C LEU A 24 30.39 8.62 -7.06
N LYS A 25 30.98 8.87 -5.89
CA LYS A 25 30.23 9.06 -4.64
C LYS A 25 29.29 10.26 -4.70
N GLU A 26 29.73 11.40 -5.24
CA GLU A 26 28.85 12.58 -5.39
C GLU A 26 27.72 12.35 -6.39
N ILE A 27 27.98 11.61 -7.48
CA ILE A 27 26.93 11.21 -8.43
C ILE A 27 25.92 10.31 -7.72
N LEU A 28 26.37 9.23 -7.10
CA LEU A 28 25.49 8.26 -6.47
C LEU A 28 24.68 8.91 -5.33
N ALA A 29 25.32 9.71 -4.47
CA ALA A 29 24.64 10.45 -3.42
C ALA A 29 23.56 11.41 -3.96
N SER A 30 23.81 12.04 -5.11
CA SER A 30 22.83 12.91 -5.75
C SER A 30 21.65 12.13 -6.33
N LYS A 31 21.89 10.93 -6.89
CA LYS A 31 20.83 10.05 -7.42
C LYS A 31 19.97 9.44 -6.31
N LEU A 32 20.60 8.90 -5.26
CA LEU A 32 19.90 8.39 -4.08
C LEU A 32 18.99 9.46 -3.45
N PHE A 33 19.51 10.68 -3.31
CA PHE A 33 18.70 11.80 -2.85
C PHE A 33 17.53 12.12 -3.80
N GLU A 34 17.77 12.07 -5.12
CA GLU A 34 16.73 12.29 -6.12
C GLU A 34 15.61 11.24 -6.00
N GLU A 35 15.97 9.96 -5.88
CA GLU A 35 15.03 8.85 -5.68
C GLU A 35 14.18 9.06 -4.42
N ASP A 36 14.83 9.25 -3.25
CA ASP A 36 14.15 9.44 -1.98
C ASP A 36 13.25 10.69 -2.00
N ASN A 37 13.68 11.77 -2.64
CA ASN A 37 12.89 12.98 -2.80
C ASN A 37 11.70 12.77 -3.76
N LEU A 38 11.90 12.06 -4.86
CA LEU A 38 10.83 11.70 -5.79
C LEU A 38 9.76 10.88 -5.08
N ILE A 39 10.14 9.86 -4.32
CA ILE A 39 9.21 8.99 -3.59
C ILE A 39 8.47 9.77 -2.49
N ASN A 40 9.22 10.42 -1.59
CA ASN A 40 8.65 10.94 -0.33
C ASN A 40 8.01 12.32 -0.44
N PHE A 41 8.36 13.10 -1.47
CA PHE A 41 7.78 14.41 -1.71
C PHE A 41 6.94 14.39 -2.97
N THR A 42 7.54 14.16 -4.15
CA THR A 42 6.85 14.36 -5.43
C THR A 42 5.70 13.37 -5.64
N CYS A 43 6.00 12.07 -5.57
CA CYS A 43 5.01 11.00 -5.75
C CYS A 43 3.96 11.02 -4.65
N ARG A 44 4.38 11.24 -3.39
CA ARG A 44 3.46 11.36 -2.24
C ARG A 44 2.49 12.54 -2.40
N GLU A 45 2.96 13.70 -2.89
CA GLU A 45 2.10 14.86 -3.16
C GLU A 45 1.12 14.60 -4.32
N ILE A 46 1.58 13.97 -5.40
CA ILE A 46 0.73 13.58 -6.52
C ILE A 46 -0.35 12.59 -6.07
N GLU A 47 0.02 11.59 -5.27
CA GLU A 47 -0.90 10.60 -4.71
C GLU A 47 -1.92 11.24 -3.77
N THR A 48 -1.47 12.19 -2.95
CA THR A 48 -2.33 12.97 -2.05
C THR A 48 -3.36 13.78 -2.84
N ASP A 49 -2.94 14.56 -3.85
CA ASP A 49 -3.86 15.35 -4.68
C ASP A 49 -4.85 14.44 -5.43
N TYR A 50 -4.38 13.32 -5.96
CA TYR A 50 -5.24 12.31 -6.59
C TYR A 50 -6.27 11.75 -5.60
N SER A 51 -5.84 11.40 -4.39
CA SER A 51 -6.69 10.84 -3.34
C SER A 51 -7.71 11.85 -2.83
N LEU A 52 -7.34 13.11 -2.68
CA LEU A 52 -8.25 14.21 -2.31
C LEU A 52 -9.33 14.43 -3.40
N LYS A 53 -8.95 14.38 -4.67
CA LYS A 53 -9.87 14.61 -5.80
C LYS A 53 -10.83 13.45 -6.05
N PHE A 54 -10.35 12.21 -5.90
CA PHE A 54 -11.09 11.03 -6.39
C PHE A 54 -11.30 9.91 -5.36
N GLY A 55 -10.51 9.89 -4.28
CA GLY A 55 -10.46 8.79 -3.32
C GLY A 55 -11.81 8.49 -2.68
N VAL A 56 -12.55 9.52 -2.25
CA VAL A 56 -13.87 9.36 -1.63
C VAL A 56 -14.87 8.68 -2.57
N TYR A 57 -14.88 9.04 -3.85
CA TYR A 57 -15.79 8.43 -4.83
C TYR A 57 -15.41 6.97 -5.10
N LYS A 58 -14.12 6.70 -5.33
CA LYS A 58 -13.63 5.34 -5.58
C LYS A 58 -13.91 4.40 -4.41
N TYR A 59 -13.65 4.87 -3.20
CA TYR A 59 -13.95 4.14 -1.96
C TYR A 59 -15.44 3.78 -1.91
N LYS A 60 -16.33 4.77 -2.00
CA LYS A 60 -17.78 4.53 -1.93
C LYS A 60 -18.24 3.55 -3.01
N ILE A 61 -17.73 3.65 -4.23
CA ILE A 61 -18.03 2.70 -5.31
C ILE A 61 -17.61 1.28 -4.91
N LYS A 62 -16.39 1.07 -4.40
CA LYS A 62 -15.89 -0.25 -3.99
C LYS A 62 -16.69 -0.79 -2.80
N GLU A 63 -16.99 0.06 -1.82
CA GLU A 63 -17.83 -0.27 -0.67
C GLU A 63 -19.22 -0.76 -1.10
N TYR A 64 -19.92 -0.01 -1.95
CA TYR A 64 -21.23 -0.44 -2.46
C TYR A 64 -21.16 -1.71 -3.30
N LYS A 65 -20.10 -1.91 -4.09
CA LYS A 65 -19.90 -3.16 -4.85
C LYS A 65 -19.77 -4.37 -3.91
N ILE A 66 -19.02 -4.26 -2.81
CA ILE A 66 -18.92 -5.32 -1.80
C ILE A 66 -20.29 -5.55 -1.16
N LYS A 67 -21.00 -4.48 -0.77
CA LYS A 67 -22.37 -4.60 -0.22
C LYS A 67 -23.31 -5.31 -1.18
N ILE A 68 -23.26 -4.99 -2.48
CA ILE A 68 -24.05 -5.66 -3.52
C ILE A 68 -23.70 -7.14 -3.61
N LYS A 69 -22.41 -7.51 -3.65
CA LYS A 69 -21.98 -8.92 -3.68
C LYS A 69 -22.51 -9.67 -2.46
N LYS A 70 -22.34 -9.10 -1.25
CA LYS A 70 -22.87 -9.65 0.00
C LYS A 70 -24.38 -9.89 -0.10
N THR A 71 -25.16 -8.88 -0.51
CA THR A 71 -26.62 -9.01 -0.64
C THR A 71 -27.02 -10.06 -1.68
N LYS A 72 -26.38 -10.10 -2.86
CA LYS A 72 -26.64 -11.12 -3.90
C LYS A 72 -26.37 -12.53 -3.36
N ARG A 73 -25.24 -12.72 -2.66
CA ARG A 73 -24.88 -14.00 -2.06
C ARG A 73 -25.85 -14.42 -0.96
N THR A 74 -26.30 -13.48 -0.12
CA THR A 74 -27.36 -13.73 0.86
C THR A 74 -28.65 -14.19 0.19
N ILE A 75 -29.08 -13.54 -0.88
CA ILE A 75 -30.27 -13.94 -1.65
C ILE A 75 -30.11 -15.36 -2.20
N GLU A 76 -28.94 -15.69 -2.76
CA GLU A 76 -28.64 -17.03 -3.29
C GLU A 76 -28.75 -18.11 -2.20
N LEU A 77 -28.15 -17.86 -1.03
CA LEU A 77 -28.20 -18.79 0.10
C LEU A 77 -29.64 -18.98 0.60
N ILE A 78 -30.42 -17.91 0.73
CA ILE A 78 -31.83 -18.03 1.11
C ILE A 78 -32.61 -18.82 0.07
N LYS A 79 -32.47 -18.50 -1.23
CA LYS A 79 -33.15 -19.23 -2.32
C LYS A 79 -32.79 -20.73 -2.29
N LYS A 80 -31.52 -21.08 -2.07
CA LYS A 80 -31.06 -22.46 -1.94
C LYS A 80 -31.70 -23.17 -0.75
N MET A 81 -31.75 -22.51 0.41
CA MET A 81 -32.38 -23.07 1.61
C MET A 81 -33.89 -23.24 1.46
N VAL A 82 -34.59 -22.26 0.87
CA VAL A 82 -36.03 -22.36 0.57
C VAL A 82 -36.30 -23.53 -0.38
N ASN A 83 -35.54 -23.66 -1.47
CA ASN A 83 -35.71 -24.77 -2.41
C ASN A 83 -35.47 -26.14 -1.76
N GLN A 84 -34.46 -26.26 -0.89
CA GLN A 84 -34.22 -27.49 -0.11
C GLN A 84 -35.39 -27.80 0.83
N GLN A 85 -35.99 -26.79 1.47
CA GLN A 85 -37.17 -26.98 2.31
C GLN A 85 -38.39 -27.43 1.50
N SER A 86 -38.64 -26.81 0.35
CA SER A 86 -39.74 -27.21 -0.53
C SER A 86 -39.58 -28.64 -1.05
N SER A 87 -38.37 -29.06 -1.44
CA SER A 87 -38.09 -30.44 -1.83
C SER A 87 -38.27 -31.42 -0.67
N ASN A 88 -37.78 -31.08 0.52
CA ASN A 88 -37.97 -31.92 1.71
C ASN A 88 -39.44 -32.03 2.10
N GLN A 89 -40.22 -30.96 1.95
CA GLN A 89 -41.65 -30.97 2.25
C GLN A 89 -42.45 -31.76 1.21
N PHE A 90 -42.12 -31.63 -0.09
CA PHE A 90 -42.73 -32.43 -1.15
C PHE A 90 -42.41 -33.92 -1.01
N ASN A 91 -41.15 -34.28 -0.75
CA ASN A 91 -40.76 -35.67 -0.48
C ASN A 91 -41.46 -36.23 0.76
N LYS A 92 -41.70 -35.38 1.77
CA LYS A 92 -42.48 -35.76 2.94
C LYS A 92 -43.96 -35.97 2.61
N GLU A 93 -44.57 -35.11 1.79
CA GLU A 93 -45.96 -35.31 1.35
C GLU A 93 -46.10 -36.60 0.51
N ILE A 94 -45.11 -36.93 -0.32
CA ILE A 94 -45.05 -38.23 -1.01
C ILE A 94 -44.89 -39.38 0.00
N SER A 95 -43.97 -39.26 0.95
CA SER A 95 -43.78 -40.27 2.00
C SER A 95 -45.03 -40.43 2.88
N ASP A 96 -45.74 -39.36 3.21
CA ASP A 96 -46.98 -39.37 4.01
C ASP A 96 -48.16 -39.95 3.19
N LEU A 97 -48.16 -39.77 1.86
CA LEU A 97 -49.09 -40.43 0.94
C LEU A 97 -48.80 -41.93 0.81
N GLU A 98 -47.52 -42.33 0.81
CA GLU A 98 -47.08 -43.73 0.82
C GLU A 98 -47.25 -44.40 2.21
N GLU A 99 -47.12 -43.63 3.30
CA GLU A 99 -47.27 -44.08 4.70
C GLU A 99 -48.73 -44.14 5.19
N ASN A 100 -49.71 -43.76 4.37
CA ASN A 100 -51.12 -44.10 4.65
C ASN A 100 -51.41 -45.62 4.62
N GLN A 101 -50.37 -46.46 4.42
CA GLN A 101 -50.41 -47.90 4.70
C GLN A 101 -49.69 -48.35 5.99
N LEU A 102 -48.96 -47.50 6.72
CA LEU A 102 -48.39 -47.86 8.02
C LEU A 102 -48.39 -46.69 9.00
N LYS A 103 -49.38 -46.67 9.89
CA LYS A 103 -49.43 -45.71 10.99
C LYS A 103 -48.31 -45.97 12.02
N ILE A 104 -47.87 -44.85 12.59
CA ILE A 104 -47.27 -44.65 13.93
C ILE A 104 -45.75 -44.87 14.02
N ASN A 105 -44.98 -43.78 13.97
CA ASN A 105 -44.28 -43.33 15.19
C ASN A 105 -43.79 -41.88 15.14
N LYS A 106 -44.04 -41.23 16.28
CA LYS A 106 -43.64 -39.88 16.69
C LYS A 106 -42.17 -39.60 16.40
N THR A 107 -41.90 -38.51 15.68
CA THR A 107 -40.92 -37.52 16.13
C THR A 107 -41.44 -36.14 15.74
N LYS A 108 -41.44 -35.21 16.70
CA LYS A 108 -41.53 -33.77 16.44
C LYS A 108 -40.30 -33.39 15.62
N ILE A 109 -40.35 -33.58 14.30
CA ILE A 109 -39.22 -33.23 13.44
C ILE A 109 -39.27 -31.73 13.22
N ASN A 110 -38.34 -31.07 13.91
CA ASN A 110 -38.00 -29.66 13.85
C ASN A 110 -38.11 -29.17 12.39
N LYS A 111 -39.03 -28.24 12.08
CA LYS A 111 -38.89 -27.42 10.86
C LYS A 111 -37.52 -26.75 10.99
N PRO A 112 -36.54 -26.97 10.08
CA PRO A 112 -35.32 -26.21 10.14
C PRO A 112 -35.71 -24.75 9.90
N LYS A 113 -35.84 -23.97 10.98
CA LYS A 113 -36.07 -22.53 10.87
C LYS A 113 -34.83 -21.99 10.17
N ILE A 114 -34.99 -21.36 9.00
CA ILE A 114 -33.87 -20.71 8.30
C ILE A 114 -33.25 -19.72 9.29
N ASN A 115 -32.03 -20.00 9.71
CA ASN A 115 -31.35 -19.17 10.70
C ASN A 115 -30.58 -18.07 9.96
N MET A 116 -31.16 -16.87 9.92
CA MET A 116 -30.54 -15.72 9.26
C MET A 116 -29.15 -15.41 9.83
N SER A 117 -28.92 -15.68 11.13
CA SER A 117 -27.62 -15.43 11.78
C SER A 117 -26.51 -16.33 11.23
N GLU A 118 -26.80 -17.59 10.89
CA GLU A 118 -25.81 -18.50 10.30
C GLU A 118 -25.43 -18.06 8.88
N ILE A 119 -26.40 -17.59 8.11
CA ILE A 119 -26.16 -17.02 6.77
C ILE A 119 -25.28 -15.77 6.91
N GLU A 120 -25.62 -14.86 7.82
CA GLU A 120 -24.85 -13.63 8.04
C GLU A 120 -23.41 -13.93 8.47
N SER A 121 -23.18 -14.89 9.36
CA SER A 121 -21.83 -15.32 9.77
C SER A 121 -21.04 -15.95 8.62
N HIS A 122 -21.69 -16.78 7.78
CA HIS A 122 -21.04 -17.34 6.60
C HIS A 122 -20.61 -16.23 5.61
N ILE A 123 -21.48 -15.25 5.36
CA ILE A 123 -21.19 -14.10 4.49
C ILE A 123 -20.08 -13.24 5.10
N GLU A 124 -20.09 -13.02 6.41
CA GLU A 124 -19.05 -12.23 7.07
C GLU A 124 -17.67 -12.86 6.93
N ASN A 125 -17.58 -14.19 7.10
CA ASN A 125 -16.35 -14.94 6.89
C ASN A 125 -15.91 -14.94 5.42
N GLU A 126 -16.84 -15.15 4.48
CA GLU A 126 -16.56 -15.19 3.03
C GLU A 126 -15.99 -13.88 2.51
N PHE A 127 -16.45 -12.74 3.03
CA PHE A 127 -16.04 -11.41 2.58
C PHE A 127 -15.07 -10.69 3.52
N LYS A 128 -14.54 -11.37 4.54
CA LYS A 128 -13.66 -10.77 5.54
C LYS A 128 -12.41 -10.16 4.92
N GLU A 129 -11.76 -10.89 4.01
CA GLU A 129 -10.54 -10.45 3.33
C GLU A 129 -10.81 -9.24 2.44
N GLU A 130 -11.87 -9.27 1.60
CA GLU A 130 -12.24 -8.12 0.75
C GLU A 130 -12.54 -6.85 1.56
N VAL A 131 -13.15 -7.00 2.75
CA VAL A 131 -13.42 -5.87 3.65
C VAL A 131 -12.13 -5.35 4.26
N LEU A 132 -11.25 -6.23 4.74
CA LEU A 132 -9.97 -5.84 5.32
C LEU A 132 -9.10 -5.13 4.29
N GLU A 133 -9.05 -5.60 3.05
CA GLU A 133 -8.36 -4.92 1.95
C GLU A 133 -8.92 -3.51 1.72
N LEU A 134 -10.25 -3.35 1.71
CA LEU A 134 -10.87 -2.03 1.59
C LEU A 134 -10.49 -1.10 2.76
N GLU A 135 -10.50 -1.63 3.98
CA GLU A 135 -10.13 -0.87 5.19
C GLU A 135 -8.67 -0.42 5.13
N THR A 136 -7.75 -1.30 4.74
CA THR A 136 -6.32 -0.93 4.60
C THR A 136 -6.10 0.13 3.53
N GLU A 137 -6.75 0.03 2.38
CA GLU A 137 -6.71 1.07 1.35
C GLU A 137 -7.25 2.41 1.87
N THR A 138 -8.34 2.39 2.65
CA THR A 138 -8.91 3.62 3.22
C THR A 138 -8.02 4.23 4.29
N ALA A 139 -7.38 3.41 5.12
CA ALA A 139 -6.44 3.86 6.13
C ALA A 139 -5.27 4.59 5.48
N LYS A 140 -4.69 4.02 4.40
CA LYS A 140 -3.63 4.66 3.61
C LYS A 140 -4.05 6.03 3.09
N VAL A 141 -5.23 6.12 2.47
CA VAL A 141 -5.76 7.40 1.95
C VAL A 141 -5.98 8.41 3.08
N ASN A 142 -6.52 7.97 4.23
CA ASN A 142 -6.75 8.86 5.36
C ASN A 142 -5.45 9.39 5.97
N ILE A 143 -4.42 8.55 6.07
CA ILE A 143 -3.07 8.96 6.50
C ILE A 143 -2.55 10.08 5.60
N LEU A 144 -2.59 9.89 4.27
CA LEU A 144 -2.16 10.92 3.30
C LEU A 144 -2.93 12.25 3.48
N ILE A 145 -4.24 12.18 3.76
CA ILE A 145 -5.08 13.37 3.97
C ILE A 145 -4.70 14.10 5.26
N GLU A 146 -4.51 13.37 6.36
CA GLU A 146 -4.14 13.96 7.65
C GLU A 146 -2.73 14.54 7.62
N GLU A 147 -1.77 13.85 6.99
CA GLU A 147 -0.43 14.37 6.73
C GLU A 147 -0.47 15.68 5.93
N HIS A 148 -1.26 15.73 4.86
CA HIS A 148 -1.42 16.95 4.06
C HIS A 148 -1.98 18.11 4.88
N LYS A 149 -2.98 17.87 5.73
CA LYS A 149 -3.53 18.89 6.64
C LYS A 149 -2.47 19.38 7.63
N ASN A 150 -1.70 18.47 8.21
CA ASN A 150 -0.64 18.81 9.16
C ASN A 150 0.47 19.64 8.49
N ASN A 151 0.87 19.27 7.28
CA ASN A 151 1.90 19.96 6.51
C ASN A 151 1.47 21.39 6.11
N LEU A 152 0.22 21.58 5.68
CA LEU A 152 -0.36 22.90 5.44
C LEU A 152 -0.32 23.81 6.68
N SER A 153 -0.50 23.23 7.87
CA SER A 153 -0.45 23.94 9.14
C SER A 153 0.97 24.40 9.50
N LYS A 154 1.99 23.59 9.22
CA LYS A 154 3.39 23.84 9.61
C LYS A 154 4.14 24.86 8.75
N LYS A 155 3.70 25.15 7.51
CA LYS A 155 4.41 26.02 6.54
C LYS A 155 5.93 25.79 6.54
N GLN A 156 6.36 24.55 6.65
CA GLN A 156 7.76 24.20 6.78
C GLN A 156 8.48 24.43 5.44
N ASP A 157 9.57 25.20 5.45
CA ASP A 157 10.47 25.26 4.29
C ASP A 157 11.34 24.00 4.33
N PHE A 158 11.13 23.12 3.36
CA PHE A 158 11.85 21.85 3.29
C PHE A 158 13.32 22.02 2.84
N LYS A 159 13.77 23.22 2.44
CA LYS A 159 15.17 23.42 2.00
C LYS A 159 16.19 22.97 3.03
N GLU A 160 15.98 23.28 4.31
CA GLU A 160 16.89 22.89 5.38
C GLU A 160 16.89 21.37 5.56
N LEU A 161 15.70 20.74 5.53
CA LEU A 161 15.53 19.28 5.61
C LEU A 161 16.30 18.56 4.50
N HIS A 162 16.12 18.99 3.25
CA HIS A 162 16.82 18.43 2.10
C HIS A 162 18.34 18.58 2.20
N SER A 163 18.81 19.74 2.64
CA SER A 163 20.25 19.99 2.79
C SER A 163 20.87 19.06 3.82
N ILE A 164 20.23 18.92 4.98
CA ILE A 164 20.70 18.05 6.06
C ILE A 164 20.69 16.59 5.60
N TYR A 165 19.62 16.14 4.94
CA TYR A 165 19.51 14.76 4.48
C TYR A 165 20.55 14.43 3.42
N LYS A 166 20.80 15.35 2.47
CA LYS A 166 21.86 15.18 1.47
C LYS A 166 23.24 15.02 2.12
N ASP A 167 23.50 15.74 3.21
CA ASP A 167 24.74 15.59 3.96
C ASP A 167 24.82 14.26 4.72
N CYS A 168 23.70 13.74 5.22
CA CYS A 168 23.64 12.41 5.83
C CYS A 168 23.95 11.30 4.80
N ILE A 169 23.31 11.35 3.62
CA ILE A 169 23.56 10.41 2.51
C ILE A 169 25.05 10.40 2.17
N ARG A 170 25.63 11.57 1.88
CA ARG A 170 27.04 11.70 1.49
C ARG A 170 28.03 11.07 2.49
N LYS A 171 27.69 11.09 3.78
CA LYS A 171 28.60 10.65 4.84
C LYS A 171 28.49 9.16 5.14
N ILE A 172 27.27 8.61 5.22
CA ILE A 172 27.05 7.27 5.79
C ILE A 172 26.11 6.37 4.99
N HIS A 173 25.76 6.72 3.74
CA HIS A 173 24.93 5.82 2.95
C HIS A 173 25.64 4.47 2.74
N PRO A 174 25.00 3.31 3.01
CA PRO A 174 25.63 1.99 2.93
C PRO A 174 26.27 1.68 1.56
N ASP A 175 25.65 2.15 0.48
CA ASP A 175 26.17 1.98 -0.88
C ASP A 175 27.41 2.82 -1.22
N LEU A 176 27.70 3.87 -0.44
CA LEU A 176 28.92 4.67 -0.59
C LEU A 176 30.09 4.10 0.21
N LEU A 177 29.81 3.15 1.12
CA LEU A 177 30.78 2.50 1.99
C LEU A 177 31.24 1.18 1.39
N LEU A 178 32.49 0.79 1.65
CA LEU A 178 33.04 -0.48 1.18
C LEU A 178 32.34 -1.65 1.89
N GLU A 179 32.43 -1.65 3.22
CA GLU A 179 31.77 -2.62 4.12
C GLU A 179 31.14 -1.85 5.29
N PRO A 180 29.84 -1.47 5.17
CA PRO A 180 29.14 -0.80 6.24
C PRO A 180 28.96 -1.74 7.44
N THR A 181 29.07 -1.18 8.64
CA THR A 181 28.74 -1.88 9.89
C THR A 181 27.24 -1.80 10.16
N ASP A 182 26.70 -2.74 10.96
CA ASP A 182 25.31 -2.69 11.41
C ASP A 182 24.95 -1.35 12.08
N TYR A 183 25.92 -0.73 12.76
CA TYR A 183 25.73 0.57 13.40
C TYR A 183 25.54 1.69 12.37
N GLU A 184 26.40 1.74 11.35
CA GLU A 184 26.32 2.73 10.27
C GLU A 184 25.03 2.59 9.46
N GLU A 185 24.62 1.36 9.16
CA GLU A 185 23.35 1.08 8.48
C GLU A 185 22.15 1.58 9.31
N ASN A 186 22.07 1.17 10.58
CA ASN A 186 20.96 1.59 11.46
C ASN A 186 20.92 3.10 11.65
N LEU A 187 22.08 3.75 11.73
CA LEU A 187 22.17 5.20 11.84
C LEU A 187 21.65 5.90 10.56
N PHE A 188 21.96 5.34 9.38
CA PHE A 188 21.43 5.85 8.13
C PHE A 188 19.91 5.64 8.04
N TYR A 189 19.41 4.44 8.34
CA TYR A 189 17.97 4.16 8.32
C TYR A 189 17.18 5.06 9.27
N SER A 190 17.71 5.35 10.46
CA SER A 190 17.10 6.31 11.39
C SER A 190 17.01 7.71 10.77
N SER A 191 18.06 8.15 10.04
CA SER A 191 18.02 9.42 9.33
C SER A 191 17.07 9.42 8.13
N LYS A 192 16.91 8.28 7.45
CA LYS A 192 15.94 8.09 6.36
C LYS A 192 14.51 8.16 6.88
N GLU A 193 14.20 7.45 7.96
CA GLU A 193 12.88 7.50 8.61
C GLU A 193 12.51 8.93 9.03
N ALA A 194 13.43 9.65 9.69
CA ALA A 194 13.22 11.05 10.05
C ALA A 194 12.95 11.96 8.83
N TYR A 195 13.61 11.69 7.70
CA TYR A 195 13.36 12.41 6.45
C TYR A 195 11.99 12.09 5.85
N GLU A 196 11.59 10.82 5.85
CA GLU A 196 10.27 10.34 5.38
C GLU A 196 9.11 10.94 6.19
N ASP A 197 9.30 11.07 7.50
CA ASP A 197 8.36 11.66 8.45
C ASP A 197 8.39 13.20 8.47
N ARG A 198 9.34 13.80 7.74
CA ARG A 198 9.58 15.24 7.69
C ARG A 198 9.90 15.83 9.07
N ASP A 199 10.52 15.03 9.94
CA ASP A 199 10.95 15.42 11.27
C ASP A 199 12.35 16.06 11.21
N LEU A 200 12.36 17.39 11.23
CA LEU A 200 13.60 18.16 11.18
C LEU A 200 14.44 18.01 12.45
N GLU A 201 13.83 17.82 13.63
CA GLU A 201 14.54 17.75 14.89
C GLU A 201 15.25 16.40 15.04
N GLU A 202 14.57 15.31 14.68
CA GLU A 202 15.17 13.98 14.67
C GLU A 202 16.26 13.87 13.60
N LEU A 203 16.03 14.44 12.41
CA LEU A 203 17.03 14.46 11.35
C LEU A 203 18.30 15.25 11.76
N LYS A 204 18.14 16.38 12.46
CA LYS A 204 19.28 17.12 13.04
C LYS A 204 20.02 16.31 14.09
N SER A 205 19.29 15.56 14.91
CA SER A 205 19.86 14.72 15.96
C SER A 205 20.72 13.60 15.36
N THR A 206 20.18 12.90 14.35
CA THR A 206 20.92 11.87 13.61
C THR A 206 22.12 12.45 12.85
N GLN A 207 21.98 13.61 12.19
CA GLN A 207 23.11 14.29 11.52
C GLN A 207 24.26 14.60 12.48
N ASN A 208 23.97 15.01 13.72
CA ASN A 208 24.99 15.28 14.73
C ASN A 208 25.73 14.02 15.15
N LEU A 209 25.03 12.88 15.26
CA LEU A 209 25.65 11.58 15.54
C LEU A 209 26.55 11.14 14.38
N ILE A 210 26.03 11.24 13.15
CA ILE A 210 26.75 10.95 11.91
C ILE A 210 28.04 11.75 11.82
N SER A 211 27.97 13.05 12.12
CA SER A 211 29.13 13.94 12.01
C SER A 211 30.21 13.68 13.06
N ARG A 212 29.88 12.97 14.14
CA ARG A 212 30.84 12.57 15.19
C ARG A 212 31.40 11.17 14.97
N HIS A 213 30.70 10.35 14.19
CA HIS A 213 31.11 8.99 13.90
C HIS A 213 32.28 8.98 12.89
N LYS A 214 33.21 8.04 13.07
CA LYS A 214 34.31 7.81 12.14
C LYS A 214 34.07 6.47 11.48
N ILE A 215 34.15 6.45 10.15
CA ILE A 215 33.95 5.24 9.35
C ILE A 215 35.05 4.24 9.70
N GLU A 216 34.64 3.02 10.06
CA GLU A 216 35.59 2.00 10.53
C GLU A 216 36.35 1.33 9.38
N ASN A 217 35.66 1.10 8.25
CA ASN A 217 36.16 0.32 7.12
C ASN A 217 36.52 1.20 5.91
N GLU A 218 37.53 2.06 6.08
CA GLU A 218 38.07 2.86 4.97
C GLU A 218 38.97 2.01 4.05
N PRO A 219 38.90 2.23 2.71
CA PRO A 219 39.74 1.53 1.75
C PRO A 219 41.22 1.88 1.94
N LYS A 220 42.07 0.86 2.07
CA LYS A 220 43.52 1.02 2.32
C LYS A 220 44.38 0.48 1.19
N THR A 221 43.91 -0.52 0.46
CA THR A 221 44.65 -1.15 -0.64
C THR A 221 44.09 -0.77 -1.99
N VAL A 222 44.90 -0.89 -3.05
CA VAL A 222 44.45 -0.65 -4.44
C VAL A 222 43.24 -1.53 -4.79
N GLU A 223 43.23 -2.78 -4.33
CA GLU A 223 42.13 -3.72 -4.56
C GLU A 223 40.83 -3.25 -3.89
N ASP A 224 40.91 -2.67 -2.68
CA ASP A 224 39.75 -2.11 -1.98
C ASP A 224 39.17 -0.90 -2.71
N PHE A 225 40.03 -0.03 -3.24
CA PHE A 225 39.60 1.11 -4.07
C PHE A 225 38.93 0.63 -5.36
N GLU A 226 39.49 -0.36 -6.05
CA GLU A 226 38.88 -0.91 -7.27
C GLU A 226 37.54 -1.61 -6.99
N LYS A 227 37.43 -2.36 -5.89
CA LYS A 227 36.15 -2.95 -5.44
C LYS A 227 35.10 -1.88 -5.19
N LEU A 228 35.48 -0.82 -4.46
CA LEU A 228 34.58 0.29 -4.17
C LEU A 228 34.15 1.00 -5.46
N ARG A 229 35.08 1.30 -6.36
CA ARG A 229 34.76 1.92 -7.67
C ARG A 229 33.74 1.08 -8.43
N ASN A 230 34.00 -0.21 -8.62
CA ASN A 230 33.10 -1.10 -9.37
C ASN A 230 31.72 -1.21 -8.68
N LYS A 231 31.67 -1.26 -7.35
CA LYS A 231 30.41 -1.25 -6.58
C LYS A 231 29.62 0.04 -6.84
N LEU A 232 30.28 1.20 -6.80
CA LEU A 232 29.65 2.49 -7.05
C LEU A 232 29.10 2.59 -8.48
N GLU A 233 29.85 2.13 -9.49
CA GLU A 233 29.39 2.12 -10.89
C GLU A 233 28.13 1.27 -11.08
N ILE A 234 28.12 0.06 -10.52
CA ILE A 234 26.96 -0.84 -10.58
C ILE A 234 25.75 -0.18 -9.89
N ASN A 235 25.95 0.37 -8.69
CA ASN A 235 24.87 1.00 -7.94
C ASN A 235 24.30 2.23 -8.66
N ILE A 236 25.15 3.03 -9.33
CA ILE A 236 24.69 4.15 -10.15
C ILE A 236 23.79 3.66 -11.30
N GLU A 237 24.16 2.58 -11.99
CA GLU A 237 23.35 2.04 -13.08
C GLU A 237 22.01 1.47 -12.59
N LEU A 238 22.01 0.82 -11.41
CA LEU A 238 20.79 0.34 -10.77
C LEU A 238 19.88 1.50 -10.38
N GLU A 239 20.43 2.54 -9.76
CA GLU A 239 19.68 3.71 -9.34
C GLU A 239 19.06 4.45 -10.53
N ASP A 240 19.78 4.56 -11.65
CA ASP A 240 19.24 5.14 -12.88
C ASP A 240 18.03 4.36 -13.43
N LYS A 241 18.04 3.04 -13.28
CA LYS A 241 16.89 2.20 -13.65
C LYS A 241 15.72 2.43 -12.70
N GLU A 242 15.97 2.51 -11.40
CA GLU A 242 14.90 2.74 -10.41
C GLU A 242 14.27 4.13 -10.55
N ILE A 243 15.06 5.20 -10.68
CA ILE A 243 14.53 6.54 -10.97
C ILE A 243 13.70 6.52 -12.27
N SER A 244 14.18 5.84 -13.31
CA SER A 244 13.43 5.68 -14.56
C SER A 244 12.12 4.92 -14.34
N ASN A 245 12.11 3.87 -13.50
CA ASN A 245 10.90 3.12 -13.16
C ASN A 245 9.89 4.00 -12.41
N ILE A 246 10.35 4.80 -11.43
CA ILE A 246 9.51 5.71 -10.65
C ILE A 246 8.85 6.74 -11.55
N VAL A 247 9.63 7.37 -12.44
CA VAL A 247 9.14 8.39 -13.39
C VAL A 247 8.13 7.82 -14.39
N ASN A 248 8.27 6.55 -14.78
CA ASN A 248 7.40 5.89 -15.74
C ASN A 248 6.21 5.14 -15.11
N SER A 249 6.13 5.09 -13.79
CA SER A 249 5.06 4.40 -13.06
C SER A 249 4.10 5.39 -12.36
N LYS A 250 3.09 4.84 -11.68
CA LYS A 250 2.24 5.64 -10.79
C LYS A 250 2.92 5.67 -9.41
N PRO A 251 2.91 6.81 -8.69
CA PRO A 251 2.08 7.99 -8.92
C PRO A 251 2.60 9.01 -9.95
N TYR A 252 3.90 9.05 -10.27
CA TYR A 252 4.53 10.14 -11.02
C TYR A 252 3.83 10.49 -12.35
N THR A 253 3.49 9.48 -13.16
CA THR A 253 2.80 9.65 -14.44
C THR A 253 1.45 10.37 -14.35
N GLN A 254 0.82 10.38 -13.16
CA GLN A 254 -0.47 11.03 -12.92
C GLN A 254 -0.36 12.56 -12.83
N GLN A 255 0.84 13.12 -12.65
CA GLN A 255 1.06 14.57 -12.57
C GLN A 255 0.46 15.30 -13.79
N LYS A 256 0.74 14.82 -15.00
CA LYS A 256 0.22 15.40 -16.25
C LYS A 256 -1.31 15.38 -16.31
N PHE A 257 -1.93 14.33 -15.76
CA PHE A 257 -3.38 14.22 -15.69
C PHE A 257 -3.98 15.21 -14.69
N LEU A 258 -3.36 15.36 -13.52
CA LEU A 258 -3.85 16.24 -12.45
C LEU A 258 -3.77 17.74 -12.79
N LEU A 259 -2.86 18.13 -13.68
CA LEU A 259 -2.74 19.50 -14.19
C LEU A 259 -3.86 19.87 -15.19
N ASP A 260 -4.45 18.90 -15.88
CA ASP A 260 -5.53 19.12 -16.85
C ASP A 260 -6.90 19.19 -16.14
N THR A 261 -7.30 20.41 -15.79
CA THR A 261 -8.56 20.68 -15.09
C THR A 261 -9.80 20.14 -15.80
N LYS A 262 -9.82 20.12 -17.14
CA LYS A 262 -10.96 19.60 -17.92
C LYS A 262 -11.05 18.08 -17.79
N LYS A 263 -9.92 17.36 -17.97
CA LYS A 263 -9.90 15.90 -17.81
C LYS A 263 -10.20 15.47 -16.38
N VAL A 264 -9.68 16.18 -15.40
CA VAL A 264 -9.97 15.95 -13.97
C VAL A 264 -11.47 16.07 -13.69
N ASN A 265 -12.11 17.13 -14.17
CA ASN A 265 -13.55 17.32 -13.96
C ASN A 265 -14.39 16.27 -14.68
N ASN A 266 -14.08 15.96 -15.95
CA ASN A 266 -14.79 14.91 -16.69
C ASN A 266 -14.64 13.54 -16.00
N TYR A 267 -13.45 13.22 -15.50
CA TYR A 267 -13.22 11.97 -14.77
C TYR A 267 -14.00 11.94 -13.46
N ARG A 268 -14.05 13.06 -12.72
CA ARG A 268 -14.86 13.19 -11.51
C ARG A 268 -16.35 12.99 -11.80
N GLU A 269 -16.88 13.60 -12.85
CA GLU A 269 -18.28 13.43 -13.28
C GLU A 269 -18.59 11.97 -13.65
N GLY A 270 -17.66 11.30 -14.33
CA GLY A 270 -17.74 9.86 -14.60
C GLY A 270 -17.82 9.03 -13.32
N LEU A 271 -16.96 9.32 -12.34
CA LEU A 271 -17.00 8.65 -11.03
C LEU A 271 -18.32 8.89 -10.28
N VAL A 272 -18.84 10.12 -10.29
CA VAL A 272 -20.14 10.44 -9.69
C VAL A 272 -21.26 9.66 -10.37
N THR A 273 -21.24 9.57 -11.70
CA THR A 273 -22.23 8.80 -12.46
C THR A 273 -22.17 7.32 -12.10
N SER A 274 -20.97 6.72 -12.07
CA SER A 274 -20.78 5.33 -11.65
C SER A 274 -21.21 5.10 -10.21
N LEU A 275 -20.96 6.04 -9.29
CA LEU A 275 -21.43 5.93 -7.91
C LEU A 275 -22.97 5.88 -7.85
N LEU A 276 -23.66 6.76 -8.57
CA LEU A 276 -25.12 6.77 -8.64
C LEU A 276 -25.69 5.46 -9.24
N GLU A 277 -25.02 4.89 -10.24
CA GLU A 277 -25.42 3.61 -10.83
C GLU A 277 -25.32 2.46 -9.83
N VAL A 278 -24.19 2.35 -9.12
CA VAL A 278 -23.97 1.31 -8.12
C VAL A 278 -24.92 1.50 -6.93
N GLU A 279 -25.19 2.72 -6.49
CA GLU A 279 -26.19 3.01 -5.45
C GLU A 279 -27.59 2.55 -5.86
N LYS A 280 -28.01 2.85 -7.10
CA LYS A 280 -29.31 2.38 -7.64
C LYS A 280 -29.38 0.85 -7.70
N GLU A 281 -28.30 0.20 -8.13
CA GLU A 281 -28.24 -1.27 -8.16
C GLU A 281 -28.38 -1.85 -6.74
N TYR A 282 -27.67 -1.27 -5.77
CA TYR A 282 -27.75 -1.68 -4.38
C TYR A 282 -29.17 -1.56 -3.81
N ILE A 283 -29.86 -0.44 -4.07
CA ILE A 283 -31.26 -0.23 -3.66
C ILE A 283 -32.16 -1.30 -4.27
N ARG A 284 -32.00 -1.59 -5.57
CA ARG A 284 -32.80 -2.61 -6.28
C ARG A 284 -32.65 -3.99 -5.64
N ILE A 285 -31.42 -4.42 -5.38
CA ILE A 285 -31.14 -5.75 -4.83
C ILE A 285 -31.58 -5.85 -3.37
N ASN A 286 -31.41 -4.79 -2.58
CA ASN A 286 -31.92 -4.76 -1.22
C ASN A 286 -33.45 -4.86 -1.17
N LYS A 287 -34.15 -4.28 -2.15
CA LYS A 287 -35.59 -4.43 -2.27
C LYS A 287 -35.97 -5.89 -2.55
N GLU A 288 -35.28 -6.56 -3.48
CA GLU A 288 -35.46 -8.00 -3.74
C GLU A 288 -35.23 -8.84 -2.47
N LEU A 289 -34.15 -8.57 -1.72
CA LEU A 289 -33.89 -9.26 -0.47
C LEU A 289 -35.01 -9.03 0.57
N SER A 290 -35.53 -7.80 0.66
CA SER A 290 -36.62 -7.48 1.59
C SER A 290 -37.92 -8.20 1.24
N GLU A 291 -38.28 -8.25 -0.04
CA GLU A 291 -39.44 -8.99 -0.54
C GLU A 291 -39.29 -10.48 -0.26
N LEU A 292 -38.13 -11.06 -0.58
CA LEU A 292 -37.82 -12.46 -0.32
C LEU A 292 -37.87 -12.83 1.17
N LYS A 293 -37.42 -11.92 2.06
CA LYS A 293 -37.54 -12.09 3.52
C LYS A 293 -38.99 -12.09 3.99
N LYS A 294 -39.84 -11.22 3.44
CA LYS A 294 -41.27 -11.13 3.76
C LYS A 294 -42.03 -12.37 3.29
N GLU A 295 -41.81 -12.81 2.06
CA GLU A 295 -42.48 -13.99 1.48
C GLU A 295 -42.21 -15.26 2.28
N ASN A 296 -40.99 -15.39 2.83
CA ASN A 296 -40.56 -16.60 3.53
C ASN A 296 -40.67 -16.51 5.06
N ASN A 297 -41.31 -15.47 5.61
CA ASN A 297 -41.44 -15.22 7.06
C ASN A 297 -40.10 -15.35 7.81
N LEU A 298 -39.02 -14.85 7.20
CA LEU A 298 -37.67 -14.91 7.76
C LEU A 298 -37.54 -13.87 8.87
N SER A 299 -37.86 -14.27 10.09
CA SER A 299 -37.57 -13.51 11.31
C SER A 299 -36.14 -13.77 11.75
N TYR A 300 -35.40 -12.73 12.12
CA TYR A 300 -34.30 -12.88 13.08
C TYR A 300 -34.87 -13.64 14.28
N LYS A 301 -34.26 -14.75 14.69
CA LYS A 301 -34.48 -15.18 16.07
C LYS A 301 -33.92 -14.02 16.89
N LEU A 302 -34.78 -13.31 17.63
CA LEU A 302 -34.29 -12.63 18.81
C LEU A 302 -33.75 -13.75 19.68
N ASP A 303 -32.43 -13.83 19.76
CA ASP A 303 -31.77 -14.58 20.82
C ASP A 303 -32.21 -13.93 22.13
N LEU A 304 -33.03 -14.67 22.88
CA LEU A 304 -33.48 -14.36 24.24
C LEU A 304 -32.42 -14.83 25.23
#